data_AF-A0A7V9NQT8-F1
#
_entry.id   AF-A0A7V9NQT8-F1
#
_cell.length_a   1.000
_cell.length_b   1.000
_cell.length_c   1.000
_cell.angle_alpha   90.00
_cell.angle_beta   90.00
_cell.angle_gamma   90.00
#
_symmetry.space_group_name_H-M   'P 1'
#
loop_
_entity.id
_entity.type
_entity.pdbx_description
1 polymer ?
#
loop_
_entity_poly.entity_id
_entity_poly.type
_entity_poly.pdbx_seq_one_letter_code
_entity_poly.pdbx_strand_id
1 'polypeptide(L)'
;MGLLVGIPMLLVAVVFGLFYVWILAWLVLENLPIGLLVIAAHLRVIAWLVPYAKQWWRNLRSMLGLPSLELCVELARISWPQRGRRGRCRGARAVARRRTRVIDRVDSGATVACLHDAWFTRTPIVVDLQVDPATFRNGESRDGDVWSLSPDLELPADSLQLFYGPTRMTLAQRRAATTTRAARELVKGGLSVREAGQVLGLSFQRVSQLTAGRS
;
A
#
# COMPACT_ATOMS: atom_id res chain seq x y z
N MET A 1 -30.11 -10.49 -4.88
CA MET A 1 -29.99 -11.93 -4.54
C MET A 1 -28.85 -12.26 -3.56
N GLY A 2 -27.84 -11.41 -3.32
CA GLY A 2 -26.73 -11.72 -2.39
C GLY A 2 -27.04 -11.69 -0.89
N LEU A 3 -28.10 -10.99 -0.45
CA LEU A 3 -28.44 -10.84 0.97
C LEU A 3 -29.03 -12.11 1.61
N LEU A 4 -29.69 -12.96 0.83
CA LEU A 4 -30.34 -14.18 1.32
C LEU A 4 -29.35 -15.31 1.64
N VAL A 5 -28.15 -15.30 1.04
CA VAL A 5 -27.10 -16.31 1.28
C VAL A 5 -26.21 -15.96 2.47
N GLY A 6 -26.09 -14.66 2.82
CA GLY A 6 -25.20 -14.21 3.89
C GLY A 6 -25.69 -14.52 5.31
N ILE A 7 -27.00 -14.44 5.54
CA ILE A 7 -27.62 -14.66 6.87
C ILE A 7 -27.39 -16.09 7.39
N PRO A 8 -27.66 -17.17 6.62
CA PRO A 8 -27.43 -18.53 7.11
C PRO A 8 -25.94 -18.82 7.37
N MET A 9 -25.02 -18.27 6.58
CA MET A 9 -23.58 -18.42 6.83
C MET A 9 -23.13 -17.74 8.12
N LEU A 10 -23.66 -16.55 8.42
CA LEU A 10 -23.38 -15.85 9.67
C LEU A 10 -23.89 -16.64 10.87
N LEU A 11 -25.11 -17.18 10.77
CA LEU A 11 -25.71 -17.98 11.84
C LEU A 11 -24.90 -19.26 12.11
N VAL A 12 -24.47 -19.97 11.06
CA VAL A 12 -23.60 -21.14 11.20
C VAL A 12 -22.28 -20.77 11.87
N ALA A 13 -21.65 -19.65 11.48
CA ALA A 13 -20.41 -19.20 12.09
C ALA A 13 -20.57 -18.88 13.59
N VAL A 14 -21.68 -18.24 13.97
CA VAL A 14 -21.98 -17.91 15.37
C VAL A 14 -22.21 -19.18 16.20
N VAL A 15 -23.03 -20.11 15.71
CA VAL A 15 -23.31 -21.37 16.42
C VAL A 15 -22.03 -22.20 16.58
N PHE A 16 -21.22 -22.28 15.52
CA PHE A 16 -19.96 -23.02 15.57
C PHE A 16 -18.97 -22.36 16.55
N GLY A 17 -18.91 -21.03 16.58
CA GLY A 17 -18.08 -20.29 17.54
C GLY A 17 -18.49 -20.53 18.99
N LEU A 18 -19.79 -20.50 19.30
CA LEU A 18 -20.30 -20.74 20.65
C LEU A 18 -20.04 -22.18 21.10
N PHE A 19 -20.30 -23.16 20.23
CA PHE A 19 -20.03 -24.58 20.50
C PHE A 19 -18.54 -24.84 20.76
N TYR A 20 -17.69 -24.19 19.96
CA TYR A 20 -16.25 -24.29 20.09
C TYR A 20 -15.71 -23.72 21.42
N VAL A 21 -16.23 -22.55 21.85
CA VAL A 21 -15.89 -21.95 23.15
C VAL A 21 -16.33 -22.87 24.30
N TRP A 22 -17.51 -23.48 24.20
CA TRP A 22 -17.99 -24.42 25.21
C TRP A 22 -17.10 -25.67 25.33
N ILE A 23 -16.67 -26.26 24.21
CA ILE A 23 -15.72 -27.39 24.19
C ILE A 23 -14.39 -27.01 24.85
N LEU A 24 -13.84 -25.83 24.53
CA LEU A 24 -12.61 -25.34 25.15
C LEU A 24 -12.76 -25.18 26.67
N ALA A 25 -13.87 -24.61 27.12
CA ALA A 25 -14.14 -24.42 28.54
C ALA A 25 -14.25 -25.76 29.28
N TRP A 26 -14.95 -26.73 28.69
CA TRP A 26 -15.06 -28.09 29.21
C TRP A 26 -13.70 -28.80 29.29
N LEU A 27 -12.90 -28.75 28.23
CA LEU A 27 -11.54 -29.32 28.19
C LEU A 27 -10.60 -28.73 29.24
N VAL A 28 -10.69 -27.42 29.48
CA VAL A 28 -9.89 -26.72 30.50
C VAL A 28 -10.29 -27.14 31.92
N LEU A 29 -11.59 -27.34 32.17
CA LEU A 29 -12.09 -27.76 33.48
C LEU A 29 -11.72 -29.21 33.81
N GLU A 30 -11.70 -30.10 32.82
CA GLU A 30 -11.57 -31.54 33.07
C GLU A 30 -10.14 -32.07 32.93
N ASN A 31 -9.28 -31.44 32.12
CA ASN A 31 -7.89 -31.88 31.92
C ASN A 31 -6.93 -30.72 31.58
N LEU A 32 -6.36 -30.11 32.62
CA LEU A 32 -5.42 -28.97 32.51
C LEU A 32 -4.26 -29.15 31.50
N PRO A 33 -3.52 -30.29 31.46
CA PRO A 33 -2.37 -30.43 30.57
C PRO A 33 -2.80 -30.62 29.09
N ILE A 34 -3.91 -31.31 28.84
CA ILE A 34 -4.45 -31.51 27.49
C ILE A 34 -5.05 -30.20 26.98
N GLY A 35 -5.75 -29.46 27.85
CA GLY A 35 -6.32 -28.14 27.54
C GLY A 35 -5.28 -27.15 27.01
N LEU A 36 -4.09 -27.08 27.63
CA LEU A 36 -3.02 -26.18 27.18
C LEU A 36 -2.49 -26.52 25.78
N LEU A 37 -2.31 -27.80 25.45
CA LEU A 37 -1.88 -28.23 24.11
C LEU A 37 -2.93 -27.89 23.05
N VAL A 38 -4.21 -28.10 23.36
CA VAL A 38 -5.32 -27.75 22.48
C VAL A 38 -5.37 -26.23 22.26
N ILE A 39 -5.21 -25.42 23.31
CA ILE A 39 -5.18 -23.96 23.19
C ILE A 39 -4.01 -23.51 22.30
N ALA A 40 -2.81 -24.04 22.51
CA ALA A 40 -1.64 -23.69 21.71
C ALA A 40 -1.81 -24.03 20.22
N ALA A 41 -2.35 -25.21 19.91
CA ALA A 41 -2.65 -25.61 18.54
C ALA A 41 -3.65 -24.66 17.87
N HIS A 42 -4.68 -24.23 18.61
CA HIS A 42 -5.68 -23.31 18.08
C HIS A 42 -5.17 -21.89 17.90
N LEU A 43 -4.35 -21.37 18.80
CA LEU A 43 -3.69 -20.09 18.61
C LEU A 43 -2.84 -20.09 17.33
N ARG A 44 -2.20 -21.22 17.01
CA ARG A 44 -1.43 -21.39 15.76
C ARG A 44 -2.33 -21.38 14.52
N VAL A 45 -3.48 -22.06 14.58
CA VAL A 45 -4.48 -22.04 13.48
C VAL A 45 -5.06 -20.63 13.31
N ILE A 46 -5.41 -19.95 14.39
CA ILE A 46 -5.91 -18.57 14.35
C ILE A 46 -4.88 -17.66 13.71
N ALA A 47 -3.62 -17.70 14.18
CA ALA A 47 -2.53 -16.90 13.62
C ALA A 47 -2.35 -17.16 12.11
N TRP A 48 -2.49 -18.41 11.67
CA TRP A 48 -2.46 -18.78 10.25
C TRP A 48 -3.66 -18.23 9.46
N LEU A 49 -4.85 -18.15 10.07
CA LEU A 49 -6.06 -17.64 9.44
C LEU A 49 -6.16 -16.11 9.38
N VAL A 50 -5.48 -15.37 10.28
CA VAL A 50 -5.48 -13.89 10.30
C VAL A 50 -5.21 -13.26 8.91
N PRO A 51 -4.16 -13.64 8.15
CA PRO A 51 -3.92 -13.06 6.83
C PRO A 51 -5.05 -13.35 5.84
N TYR A 52 -5.69 -14.52 5.91
CA TYR A 52 -6.83 -14.87 5.06
C TYR A 52 -8.07 -14.07 5.42
N ALA A 53 -8.40 -13.92 6.71
CA ALA A 53 -9.49 -13.07 7.16
C ALA A 53 -9.27 -11.61 6.72
N LYS A 54 -8.03 -11.11 6.81
CA LYS A 54 -7.66 -9.77 6.34
C LYS A 54 -7.78 -9.61 4.81
N GLN A 55 -7.46 -10.65 4.04
CA GLN A 55 -7.62 -10.64 2.58
C GLN A 55 -9.10 -10.72 2.19
N TRP A 56 -9.85 -11.63 2.83
CA TRP A 56 -11.28 -11.79 2.62
C TRP A 56 -12.04 -10.50 2.94
N TRP A 57 -11.72 -9.85 4.07
CA TRP A 57 -12.29 -8.56 4.43
C TRP A 57 -12.00 -7.46 3.40
N ARG A 58 -10.79 -7.41 2.84
CA ARG A 58 -10.45 -6.47 1.77
C ARG A 58 -11.30 -6.70 0.52
N ASN A 59 -11.53 -7.96 0.13
CA ASN A 59 -12.35 -8.32 -1.02
C ASN A 59 -13.84 -8.04 -0.78
N LEU A 60 -14.35 -8.36 0.41
CA LEU A 60 -15.73 -8.07 0.78
C LEU A 60 -15.99 -6.57 0.76
N ARG A 61 -15.04 -5.79 1.30
CA ARG A 61 -15.10 -4.33 1.32
C ARG A 61 -15.14 -3.72 -0.07
N SER A 62 -14.32 -4.22 -1.00
CA SER A 62 -14.33 -3.75 -2.39
C SER A 62 -15.62 -4.10 -3.11
N MET A 63 -16.18 -5.30 -2.86
CA MET A 63 -17.49 -5.68 -3.39
C MET A 63 -18.63 -4.80 -2.86
N LEU A 64 -18.58 -4.43 -1.59
CA LEU A 64 -19.60 -3.58 -0.96
C LEU A 64 -19.41 -2.09 -1.24
N GLY A 65 -18.39 -1.68 -2.00
CA GLY A 65 -18.10 -0.28 -2.28
C GLY A 65 -17.78 0.55 -1.03
N LEU A 66 -17.38 -0.10 0.07
CA LEU A 66 -17.13 0.59 1.33
C LEU A 66 -15.77 1.32 1.24
N PRO A 67 -15.74 2.65 1.46
CA PRO A 67 -14.50 3.43 1.45
C PRO A 67 -13.51 2.86 2.47
N SER A 68 -12.19 2.93 2.22
CA SER A 68 -11.18 2.37 3.14
C SER A 68 -11.31 2.97 4.55
N LEU A 69 -10.89 2.24 5.59
CA LEU A 69 -10.98 2.76 6.97
C LEU A 69 -10.13 4.03 7.11
N GLU A 70 -9.02 4.10 6.37
CA GLU A 70 -8.23 5.32 6.22
C GLU A 70 -9.03 6.46 5.61
N LEU A 71 -9.86 6.20 4.58
CA LEU A 71 -10.71 7.22 3.99
C LEU A 71 -11.84 7.65 4.93
N CYS A 72 -12.41 6.73 5.72
CA CYS A 72 -13.40 7.07 6.75
C CYS A 72 -12.79 7.91 7.88
N VAL A 73 -11.57 7.58 8.32
CA VAL A 73 -10.83 8.36 9.32
C VAL A 73 -10.48 9.74 8.76
N GLU A 74 -10.07 9.82 7.51
CA GLU A 74 -9.70 11.09 6.88
C GLU A 74 -10.93 11.97 6.59
N LEU A 75 -12.05 11.37 6.15
CA LEU A 75 -13.33 12.07 6.03
C LEU A 75 -13.88 12.50 7.40
N ALA A 76 -13.72 11.70 8.45
CA ALA A 76 -14.08 12.08 9.82
C ALA A 76 -13.19 13.24 10.34
N ARG A 77 -11.93 13.30 9.91
CA ARG A 77 -11.02 14.42 10.19
C ARG A 77 -11.45 15.71 9.49
N ILE A 78 -11.90 15.60 8.25
CA ILE A 78 -12.34 16.74 7.44
C ILE A 78 -13.73 17.23 7.88
N SER A 79 -14.63 16.32 8.28
CA SER A 79 -16.01 16.64 8.63
C SER A 79 -16.18 17.11 10.08
N TRP A 80 -15.15 17.02 10.93
CA TRP A 80 -15.21 17.59 12.27
C TRP A 80 -15.19 19.12 12.20
N PRO A 81 -16.27 19.82 12.63
CA PRO A 81 -16.31 21.27 12.56
C PRO A 81 -15.28 21.82 13.55
N GLN A 82 -14.23 22.48 13.03
CA GLN A 82 -13.30 23.31 13.79
C GLN A 82 -14.06 24.55 14.31
N ARG A 83 -14.97 24.36 15.26
CA ARG A 83 -15.56 25.46 16.04
C ARG A 83 -14.44 26.10 16.86
N GLY A 84 -14.00 27.29 16.45
CA GLY A 84 -13.33 28.22 17.37
C GLY A 84 -11.95 28.74 17.00
N ARG A 85 -11.51 28.77 15.73
CA ARG A 85 -10.27 29.48 15.35
C ARG A 85 -10.39 30.37 14.12
N ARG A 86 -11.35 31.31 14.14
CA ARG A 86 -11.25 32.53 13.33
C ARG A 86 -10.38 33.53 14.08
N GLY A 87 -9.09 33.53 13.78
CA GLY A 87 -8.19 34.58 14.29
C GLY A 87 -6.75 34.13 14.48
N ARG A 88 -6.06 33.73 13.41
CA ARG A 88 -4.59 33.83 13.24
C ARG A 88 -4.11 33.08 11.98
N CYS A 89 -4.41 33.60 10.78
CA CYS A 89 -3.85 33.08 9.53
C CYS A 89 -2.52 33.72 9.11
N ARG A 90 -1.92 34.61 9.91
CA ARG A 90 -0.57 35.14 9.64
C ARG A 90 0.58 34.32 10.27
N GLY A 91 0.29 33.33 11.12
CA GLY A 91 1.31 32.52 11.81
C GLY A 91 1.54 31.09 11.27
N ALA A 92 0.67 30.58 10.40
CA ALA A 92 0.71 29.16 9.99
C ALA A 92 1.93 28.78 9.14
N ARG A 93 2.52 29.72 8.40
CA ARG A 93 3.81 29.47 7.69
C ARG A 93 5.01 29.34 8.64
N ALA A 94 4.93 29.87 9.86
CA ALA A 94 6.01 29.78 10.84
C ALA A 94 5.94 28.50 11.71
N VAL A 95 4.76 27.87 11.85
CA VAL A 95 4.56 26.69 12.70
C VAL A 95 4.72 25.38 11.93
N ALA A 96 4.45 25.35 10.62
CA ALA A 96 4.78 24.20 9.76
C ALA A 96 6.30 23.96 9.61
N ARG A 97 7.15 24.90 10.04
CA ARG A 97 8.61 24.74 10.11
C ARG A 97 9.12 24.07 11.40
N ARG A 98 8.25 23.76 12.39
CA ARG A 98 8.71 23.32 13.73
C ARG A 98 8.80 21.81 13.97
N ARG A 99 8.51 20.94 13.00
CA ARG A 99 8.63 19.47 13.18
C ARG A 99 9.20 18.71 12.00
N THR A 100 9.97 19.38 11.15
CA THR A 100 10.76 18.67 10.14
C THR A 100 12.12 18.43 10.76
N ARG A 101 12.38 17.20 11.21
CA ARG A 101 13.71 16.81 11.68
C ARG A 101 14.60 16.71 10.45
N VAL A 102 15.43 17.72 10.23
CA VAL A 102 16.48 17.69 9.21
C VAL A 102 17.60 16.82 9.77
N ILE A 103 17.94 15.75 9.07
CA ILE A 103 19.06 14.88 9.45
C ILE A 103 20.30 15.44 8.76
N ASP A 104 21.21 16.02 9.54
CA ASP A 104 22.52 16.47 9.07
C ASP A 104 23.52 15.30 9.13
N ARG A 105 24.39 15.22 8.14
CA ARG A 105 25.04 13.96 7.74
C ARG A 105 26.36 13.73 8.47
N VAL A 106 26.42 12.88 9.51
CA VAL A 106 27.70 12.37 10.08
C VAL A 106 27.69 10.91 10.62
N ASP A 107 26.56 10.22 10.78
CA ASP A 107 26.58 8.79 11.18
C ASP A 107 25.49 7.98 10.47
N SER A 108 25.89 6.96 9.72
CA SER A 108 24.99 6.10 8.95
C SER A 108 24.06 5.29 9.87
N GLY A 109 24.54 4.87 11.03
CA GLY A 109 23.73 4.09 11.99
C GLY A 109 22.59 4.92 12.60
N ALA A 110 22.92 6.11 13.09
CA ALA A 110 21.94 7.02 13.69
C ALA A 110 20.91 7.53 12.66
N THR A 111 21.35 7.79 11.43
CA THR A 111 20.48 8.20 10.32
C THR A 111 19.49 7.09 9.96
N VAL A 112 19.96 5.85 9.83
CA VAL A 112 19.10 4.70 9.52
C VAL A 112 18.11 4.43 10.64
N ALA A 113 18.54 4.48 11.90
CA ALA A 113 17.65 4.31 13.06
C ALA A 113 16.53 5.37 13.09
N CYS A 114 16.85 6.64 12.79
CA CYS A 114 15.86 7.71 12.71
C CYS A 114 14.86 7.52 11.56
N LEU A 115 15.32 7.06 10.39
CA LEU A 115 14.44 6.75 9.27
C LEU A 115 13.53 5.56 9.58
N HIS A 116 14.05 4.53 10.25
CA HIS A 116 13.29 3.35 10.64
C HIS A 116 12.17 3.71 11.63
N ASP A 117 12.47 4.53 12.65
CA ASP A 117 11.49 5.00 13.63
C ASP A 117 10.37 5.83 12.97
N ALA A 118 10.71 6.72 12.04
CA ALA A 118 9.71 7.50 11.34
C ALA A 118 8.85 6.67 10.38
N TRP A 119 9.44 5.68 9.72
CA TRP A 119 8.67 4.72 8.92
C TRP A 119 7.69 3.94 9.80
N PHE A 120 8.15 3.46 10.96
CA PHE A 120 7.33 2.72 11.92
C PHE A 120 6.17 3.57 12.45
N THR A 121 6.44 4.82 12.82
CA THR A 121 5.44 5.77 13.36
C THR A 121 4.60 6.46 12.28
N ARG A 122 4.85 6.18 10.99
CA ARG A 122 4.22 6.87 9.84
C ARG A 122 4.38 8.38 9.89
N THR A 123 5.50 8.85 10.42
CA THR A 123 5.84 10.27 10.52
C THR A 123 6.49 10.73 9.21
N PRO A 124 5.99 11.79 8.56
CA PRO A 124 6.62 12.32 7.36
C PRO A 124 7.99 12.91 7.69
N ILE A 125 9.03 12.48 6.97
CA ILE A 125 10.38 13.05 7.01
C ILE A 125 10.70 13.70 5.66
N VAL A 126 11.35 14.86 5.71
CA VAL A 126 12.03 15.45 4.56
C VAL A 126 13.52 15.17 4.73
N VAL A 127 14.09 14.40 3.81
CA VAL A 127 15.52 14.16 3.76
C VAL A 127 16.13 15.22 2.84
N ASP A 128 16.98 16.07 3.41
CA ASP A 128 17.82 16.96 2.61
C ASP A 128 19.05 16.16 2.18
N LEU A 129 19.11 15.84 0.89
CA LEU A 129 20.21 15.05 0.35
C LEU A 129 21.52 15.85 0.24
N GLN A 130 21.45 17.19 0.40
CA GLN A 130 22.56 18.12 0.12
C GLN A 130 23.22 17.87 -1.25
N VAL A 131 22.45 17.35 -2.21
CA VAL A 131 22.88 17.16 -3.59
C VAL A 131 22.33 18.32 -4.41
N ASP A 132 23.19 19.02 -5.14
CA ASP A 132 22.76 20.01 -6.11
C ASP A 132 21.94 19.33 -7.23
N PRO A 133 20.65 19.69 -7.41
CA PRO A 133 19.81 19.06 -8.42
C PRO A 133 20.26 19.38 -9.86
N ALA A 134 20.99 20.47 -10.10
CA ALA A 134 21.50 20.78 -11.44
C ALA A 134 22.64 19.83 -11.80
N THR A 135 23.62 19.67 -10.90
CA THR A 135 24.72 18.70 -11.04
C THR A 135 24.19 17.27 -11.18
N PHE A 136 23.19 16.87 -10.38
CA PHE A 136 22.62 15.51 -10.48
C PHE A 136 21.90 15.23 -11.81
N ARG A 137 21.30 16.26 -12.45
CA ARG A 137 20.64 16.10 -13.75
C ARG A 137 21.62 16.00 -14.91
N ASN A 138 22.82 16.55 -14.75
CA ASN A 138 23.89 16.45 -15.72
C ASN A 138 24.66 15.15 -15.41
N GLY A 139 24.14 14.03 -15.92
CA GLY A 139 24.76 12.72 -15.72
C GLY A 139 26.26 12.74 -16.03
N GLU A 140 27.05 12.15 -15.15
CA GLU A 140 28.48 12.00 -15.35
C GLU A 140 28.70 10.91 -16.41
N SER A 141 29.39 11.26 -17.50
CA SER A 141 29.81 10.30 -18.52
C SER A 141 31.29 10.00 -18.29
N ARG A 142 31.64 8.72 -18.32
CA ARG A 142 33.02 8.27 -18.19
C ARG A 142 33.42 7.58 -19.48
N ASP A 143 34.39 8.16 -20.17
CA ASP A 143 34.94 7.57 -21.39
C ASP A 143 35.82 6.36 -21.04
N GLY A 144 35.63 5.27 -21.77
CA GLY A 144 36.37 4.03 -21.57
C GLY A 144 35.67 2.83 -22.21
N ASP A 145 36.40 1.72 -22.34
CA ASP A 145 35.79 0.47 -22.77
C ASP A 145 34.90 -0.05 -21.64
N VAL A 146 33.67 -0.48 -21.97
CA VAL A 146 32.70 -1.01 -21.00
C VAL A 146 33.29 -2.18 -20.22
N TRP A 147 34.14 -2.98 -20.88
CA TRP A 147 34.81 -4.14 -20.27
C TRP A 147 35.99 -3.76 -19.37
N SER A 148 36.41 -2.50 -19.38
CA SER A 148 37.48 -1.98 -18.51
C SER A 148 36.97 -1.40 -17.19
N LEU A 149 35.64 -1.32 -17.00
CA LEU A 149 35.03 -0.85 -15.76
C LEU A 149 35.16 -1.94 -14.68
N SER A 150 35.81 -1.60 -13.57
CA SER A 150 35.92 -2.49 -12.41
C SER A 150 34.53 -2.74 -11.79
N PRO A 151 34.23 -3.96 -11.29
CA PRO A 151 33.02 -4.21 -10.50
C PRO A 151 32.93 -3.35 -9.23
N ASP A 152 34.05 -2.77 -8.78
CA ASP A 152 34.09 -1.85 -7.63
C ASP A 152 33.80 -0.38 -8.03
N LEU A 153 33.50 -0.11 -9.30
CA LEU A 153 33.13 1.22 -9.76
C LEU A 153 31.70 1.55 -9.32
N GLU A 154 31.58 2.24 -8.19
CA GLU A 154 30.33 2.88 -7.78
C GLU A 154 30.37 4.36 -8.15
N LEU A 155 29.61 4.76 -9.18
CA LEU A 155 29.39 6.18 -9.41
C LEU A 155 28.47 6.73 -8.30
N PRO A 156 28.74 7.93 -7.75
CA PRO A 156 27.88 8.53 -6.72
C PRO A 156 26.40 8.59 -7.13
N ALA A 157 26.11 8.74 -8.43
CA ALA A 157 24.75 8.73 -8.97
C ALA A 157 24.08 7.33 -8.95
N ASP A 158 24.86 6.26 -9.03
CA ASP A 158 24.35 4.88 -9.02
C ASP A 158 23.91 4.46 -7.61
N SER A 159 24.57 4.96 -6.57
CA SER A 159 24.16 4.75 -5.18
C SER A 159 22.75 5.30 -4.87
N LEU A 160 22.29 6.30 -5.63
CA LEU A 160 20.94 6.85 -5.54
C LEU A 160 19.91 6.04 -6.36
N GLN A 161 20.32 5.16 -7.29
CA GLN A 161 19.38 4.27 -7.98
C GLN A 161 18.64 3.34 -7.02
N LEU A 162 19.25 2.99 -5.87
CA LEU A 162 18.61 2.24 -4.79
C LEU A 162 17.44 3.01 -4.14
N PHE A 163 17.54 4.34 -4.00
CA PHE A 163 16.41 5.19 -3.58
C PHE A 163 15.39 5.42 -4.70
N TYR A 164 15.80 5.24 -5.95
CA TYR A 164 14.93 5.27 -7.13
C TYR A 164 14.42 3.88 -7.57
N GLY A 165 14.66 2.82 -6.78
CA GLY A 165 14.25 1.45 -7.08
C GLY A 165 12.72 1.23 -7.18
N PRO A 166 12.31 0.05 -7.67
CA PRO A 166 11.70 -0.17 -8.98
C PRO A 166 10.27 0.37 -9.04
N THR A 167 10.04 1.67 -9.22
CA THR A 167 8.70 2.16 -9.63
C THR A 167 8.69 3.55 -10.24
N ARG A 168 9.73 3.90 -11.00
CA ARG A 168 9.55 4.92 -12.04
C ARG A 168 9.03 4.27 -13.31
N MET A 169 7.82 3.70 -13.21
CA MET A 169 6.90 3.93 -14.32
C MET A 169 6.79 5.45 -14.44
N THR A 170 7.29 5.99 -15.55
CA THR A 170 7.07 7.38 -15.92
C THR A 170 5.57 7.68 -15.82
N LEU A 171 5.17 8.94 -15.62
CA LEU A 171 3.73 9.28 -15.59
C LEU A 171 3.00 8.75 -16.84
N ALA A 172 3.69 8.75 -17.99
CA ALA A 172 3.24 8.13 -19.23
C ALA A 172 3.05 6.61 -19.10
N GLN A 173 4.02 5.88 -18.54
CA GLN A 173 3.90 4.44 -18.29
C GLN A 173 2.81 4.10 -17.27
N ARG A 174 2.61 4.92 -16.22
CA ARG A 174 1.50 4.73 -15.25
C ARG A 174 0.16 4.91 -15.94
N ARG A 175 0.01 5.97 -16.73
CA ARG A 175 -1.20 6.21 -17.54
C ARG A 175 -1.43 5.04 -18.50
N ALA A 176 -0.40 4.59 -19.20
CA ALA A 176 -0.45 3.45 -20.11
C ALA A 176 -0.89 2.16 -19.39
N ALA A 177 -0.35 1.87 -18.21
CA ALA A 177 -0.74 0.71 -17.40
C ALA A 177 -2.19 0.79 -16.93
N THR A 178 -2.63 1.97 -16.46
CA THR A 178 -4.03 2.18 -16.05
C THR A 178 -4.98 2.03 -17.23
N THR A 179 -4.65 2.56 -18.41
CA THR A 179 -5.47 2.39 -19.62
C THR A 179 -5.48 0.95 -20.10
N THR A 180 -4.36 0.24 -20.01
CA THR A 180 -4.28 -1.20 -20.37
C THR A 180 -5.17 -2.04 -19.47
N ARG A 181 -5.12 -1.80 -18.16
CA ARG A 181 -5.95 -2.51 -17.20
C ARG A 181 -7.43 -2.20 -17.41
N ALA A 182 -7.79 -0.92 -17.56
CA ALA A 182 -9.17 -0.51 -17.81
C ALA A 182 -9.74 -1.13 -19.10
N ALA A 183 -8.97 -1.14 -20.18
CA ALA A 183 -9.35 -1.78 -21.44
C ALA A 183 -9.65 -3.28 -21.27
N ARG A 184 -8.79 -4.00 -20.52
CA ARG A 184 -8.99 -5.44 -20.26
C ARG A 184 -10.22 -5.71 -19.41
N GLU A 185 -10.46 -4.92 -18.38
CA GLU A 185 -11.62 -5.11 -17.50
C GLU A 185 -12.94 -4.82 -18.23
N LEU A 186 -13.00 -3.80 -19.09
CA LEU A 186 -14.19 -3.50 -19.88
C LEU A 186 -14.52 -4.64 -20.86
N VAL A 187 -13.52 -5.15 -21.58
CA VAL A 187 -13.71 -6.28 -22.51
C VAL A 187 -14.07 -7.56 -21.77
N LYS A 188 -13.43 -7.83 -20.62
CA LYS A 188 -13.79 -8.96 -19.76
C LYS A 188 -15.21 -8.85 -19.20
N GLY A 189 -15.71 -7.62 -19.01
CA GLY A 189 -17.08 -7.31 -18.63
C GLY A 189 -18.12 -7.48 -19.75
N GLY A 190 -17.71 -7.93 -20.94
CA GLY A 190 -18.59 -8.21 -22.07
C GLY A 190 -18.77 -7.07 -23.06
N LEU A 191 -18.07 -5.93 -22.87
CA LEU A 191 -18.07 -4.87 -23.90
C LEU A 191 -17.25 -5.32 -25.11
N SER A 192 -17.72 -4.97 -26.30
CA SER A 192 -16.90 -5.09 -27.50
C SER A 192 -15.69 -4.15 -27.43
N VAL A 193 -14.61 -4.50 -28.14
CA VAL A 193 -13.39 -3.68 -28.23
C VAL A 193 -13.71 -2.26 -28.75
N ARG A 194 -14.74 -2.12 -29.60
CA ARG A 194 -15.18 -0.83 -30.14
C ARG A 194 -15.84 0.05 -29.09
N GLU A 195 -16.73 -0.52 -28.27
CA GLU A 195 -17.40 0.20 -27.18
C GLU A 195 -16.39 0.58 -26.09
N ALA A 196 -15.46 -0.32 -25.75
CA ALA A 196 -14.38 -0.01 -24.81
C ALA A 196 -13.50 1.17 -25.30
N GLY A 197 -13.26 1.27 -26.62
CA GLY A 197 -12.58 2.42 -27.23
C GLY A 197 -13.35 3.72 -27.08
N GLN A 198 -14.66 3.69 -27.31
CA GLN A 198 -15.52 4.88 -27.12
C GLN A 198 -15.52 5.34 -25.65
N VAL A 199 -15.60 4.42 -24.69
CA VAL A 199 -15.58 4.74 -23.25
C VAL A 199 -14.24 5.32 -22.81
N LEU A 200 -13.12 4.81 -23.34
CA LEU A 200 -11.77 5.25 -22.96
C LEU A 200 -11.26 6.44 -23.79
N GLY A 201 -11.99 6.88 -24.82
CA GLY A 201 -11.52 7.90 -25.76
C GLY A 201 -10.31 7.42 -26.59
N LEU A 202 -10.23 6.13 -26.89
CA LEU A 202 -9.13 5.49 -27.64
C LEU A 202 -9.63 4.90 -28.95
N SER A 203 -8.75 4.83 -29.95
CA SER A 203 -9.08 4.15 -31.21
C SER A 203 -9.25 2.64 -31.01
N PHE A 204 -10.09 2.02 -31.82
CA PHE A 204 -10.31 0.55 -31.83
C PHE A 204 -8.98 -0.23 -31.90
N GLN A 205 -8.08 0.19 -32.79
CA GLN A 205 -6.78 -0.46 -32.97
C GLN A 205 -5.91 -0.38 -31.71
N ARG A 206 -5.94 0.75 -30.99
CA ARG A 206 -5.18 0.90 -29.75
C ARG A 206 -5.72 0.01 -28.64
N VAL A 207 -7.04 -0.04 -28.46
CA VAL A 207 -7.66 -0.95 -27.47
C VAL A 207 -7.35 -2.40 -27.80
N SER A 208 -7.44 -2.80 -29.08
CA SER A 208 -7.09 -4.15 -29.53
C SER A 208 -5.64 -4.53 -29.20
N GLN A 209 -4.67 -3.62 -29.34
CA GLN A 209 -3.27 -3.85 -28.98
C GLN A 209 -3.09 -4.05 -27.46
N LEU A 210 -3.73 -3.19 -26.66
CA LEU A 210 -3.67 -3.25 -25.20
C LEU A 210 -4.28 -4.53 -24.62
N THR A 211 -5.38 -5.01 -25.20
CA THR A 211 -6.03 -6.26 -24.78
C THR A 211 -5.28 -7.50 -25.26
N ALA A 212 -4.65 -7.45 -26.44
CA ALA A 212 -3.82 -8.54 -26.96
C ALA A 212 -2.46 -8.69 -26.24
N GLY A 213 -2.12 -7.77 -25.32
CA GLY A 213 -0.85 -7.81 -24.58
C GLY A 213 0.37 -7.41 -25.41
N ARG A 214 0.16 -6.76 -26.57
CA ARG A 214 1.23 -6.17 -27.39
C ARG A 214 1.34 -4.69 -27.00
N SER A 215 2.08 -4.40 -25.93
CA SER A 215 2.35 -3.03 -25.45
C SER A 215 3.75 -2.57 -25.81
#